data_AF-A6G2Z1-F1
#
_entry.id   AF-A6G2Z1-F1
#
_cell.length_a   1.000
_cell.length_b   1.000
_cell.length_c   1.000
_cell.angle_alpha   90.00
_cell.angle_beta   90.00
_cell.angle_gamma   90.00
#
_symmetry.space_group_name_H-M   'P 1'
#
loop_
_entity.id
_entity.type
_entity.pdbx_description
1 polymer ?
#
loop_
_entity_poly.entity_id
_entity_poly.type
_entity_poly.pdbx_seq_one_letter_code
_entity_poly.pdbx_strand_id
1 'polypeptide(L)'
;MRTFFIAVAALALTAACADAPITAADLQADGQLRERPTSQQNVLAAVPASRPQAQRAERLAVTGLLASEAEGALEDTTRFSVEGESIHLHLRADDLAEPRPVTFVWTHGDERRETLGFLQPSETLSMAASLPLTRPLVRDPDLQDDSDGDFDPAAHLGLWQVEVYSTDSTGRSLVFEREFEVLTVEAFEATLLEPAEVL
;
A
#
# COMPACT_ATOMS: atom_id res chain seq x y z
N MET A 1 18.98 74.20 4.12
CA MET A 1 19.98 73.34 3.42
C MET A 1 20.31 72.18 4.36
N ARG A 2 19.96 70.94 3.99
CA ARG A 2 20.90 69.88 3.53
C ARG A 2 21.89 69.47 4.65
N THR A 3 22.08 68.23 5.12
CA THR A 3 21.83 66.86 4.61
C THR A 3 22.40 65.85 5.65
N PHE A 4 21.82 64.62 5.75
CA PHE A 4 22.40 63.29 6.18
C PHE A 4 23.02 63.16 7.60
N PHE A 5 22.61 62.29 8.56
CA PHE A 5 22.36 60.81 8.63
C PHE A 5 23.51 59.89 8.17
N ILE A 6 23.66 58.75 8.88
CA ILE A 6 24.43 57.50 8.59
C ILE A 6 25.71 57.35 9.46
N ALA A 7 26.01 56.24 10.18
CA ALA A 7 25.36 54.95 10.38
C ALA A 7 26.20 54.03 11.31
N VAL A 8 25.51 53.06 11.96
CA VAL A 8 25.82 51.60 12.04
C VAL A 8 27.08 51.18 12.84
N ALA A 9 27.10 50.11 13.65
CA ALA A 9 26.31 48.88 13.78
C ALA A 9 26.28 48.48 15.28
N ALA A 10 25.21 47.99 15.88
CA ALA A 10 24.49 46.75 15.60
C ALA A 10 25.43 45.53 15.46
N LEU A 11 25.61 44.77 16.54
CA LEU A 11 25.35 43.32 16.54
C LEU A 11 25.53 42.74 17.96
N ALA A 12 24.43 42.25 18.53
CA ALA A 12 24.45 41.10 19.42
C ALA A 12 23.05 40.46 19.38
N LEU A 13 22.82 39.71 18.30
CA LEU A 13 21.74 38.74 18.19
C LEU A 13 22.07 37.55 19.09
N THR A 14 21.40 37.43 20.23
CA THR A 14 21.23 36.16 20.94
C THR A 14 19.97 36.20 21.79
N ALA A 15 19.02 35.32 21.48
CA ALA A 15 18.14 34.57 22.39
C ALA A 15 16.87 34.20 21.61
N ALA A 16 16.85 33.02 21.00
CA ALA A 16 16.32 31.81 21.61
C ALA A 16 14.79 31.81 21.61
N CYS A 17 14.20 31.12 20.63
CA CYS A 17 12.82 30.67 20.68
C CYS A 17 12.71 29.64 21.81
N ALA A 18 12.48 30.10 23.04
CA ALA A 18 12.00 29.25 24.10
C ALA A 18 10.50 29.05 23.88
N ASP A 19 10.10 27.81 23.60
CA ASP A 19 8.72 27.36 23.79
C ASP A 19 8.44 27.48 25.30
N ALA A 20 7.79 28.57 25.69
CA ALA A 20 7.53 28.83 27.10
C ALA A 20 6.41 27.87 27.56
N PRO A 21 6.62 27.09 28.64
CA PRO A 21 5.59 26.18 29.13
C PRO A 21 4.36 26.97 29.58
N ILE A 22 3.17 26.44 29.29
CA ILE A 22 1.90 26.99 29.79
C ILE A 22 1.98 27.05 31.32
N THR A 23 1.89 28.26 31.87
CA THR A 23 1.91 28.47 33.31
C THR A 23 0.48 28.56 33.86
N ALA A 24 0.30 28.36 35.17
CA ALA A 24 -1.02 28.51 35.81
C ALA A 24 -1.65 29.91 35.61
N ALA A 25 -0.84 30.92 35.29
CA ALA A 25 -1.33 32.26 34.96
C ALA A 25 -2.04 32.33 33.59
N ASP A 26 -1.82 31.34 32.73
CA ASP A 26 -2.42 31.26 31.39
C ASP A 26 -3.71 30.42 31.36
N LEU A 27 -4.07 29.79 32.49
CA LEU A 27 -5.28 28.99 32.66
C LEU A 27 -6.38 29.76 33.42
N GLN A 28 -7.60 29.63 32.91
CA GLN A 28 -8.86 30.02 33.53
C GLN A 28 -9.23 29.01 34.64
N ALA A 29 -10.16 29.39 35.51
CA ALA A 29 -10.56 28.56 36.65
C ALA A 29 -11.26 27.25 36.24
N ASP A 30 -11.78 27.17 35.02
CA ASP A 30 -12.37 25.98 34.40
C ASP A 30 -11.35 25.13 33.62
N GLY A 31 -10.07 25.51 33.64
CA GLY A 31 -8.98 24.83 32.94
C GLY A 31 -8.81 25.25 31.48
N GLN A 32 -9.56 26.23 30.96
CA GLN A 32 -9.35 26.75 29.61
C GLN A 32 -8.22 27.77 29.53
N LEU A 33 -7.57 27.93 28.38
CA LEU A 33 -6.56 28.97 28.20
C LEU A 33 -7.20 30.36 28.13
N ARG A 34 -6.56 31.38 28.72
CA ARG A 34 -6.97 32.79 28.60
C ARG A 34 -6.60 33.32 27.21
N GLU A 35 -7.56 33.83 26.45
CA GLU A 35 -7.30 34.53 25.19
C GLU A 35 -6.62 35.87 25.47
N ARG A 36 -5.33 36.02 25.11
CA ARG A 36 -4.63 37.32 25.15
C ARG A 36 -4.84 38.05 23.82
N PRO A 37 -5.18 39.36 23.82
CA PRO A 37 -5.49 40.11 22.61
C PRO A 37 -4.27 40.49 21.75
N THR A 38 -3.06 39.99 22.04
CA THR A 38 -1.85 40.29 21.25
C THR A 38 -0.96 39.06 21.05
N SER A 39 -1.57 37.90 20.82
CA SER A 39 -0.86 36.75 20.28
C SER A 39 -1.51 36.37 18.97
N GLN A 40 -0.73 36.38 17.89
CA GLN A 40 -1.11 35.76 16.61
C GLN A 40 -1.21 34.24 16.84
N GLN A 41 -2.26 33.79 17.51
CA GLN A 41 -2.72 32.44 17.32
C GLN A 41 -3.28 32.39 15.92
N ASN A 42 -2.60 31.64 15.05
CA ASN A 42 -3.17 31.15 13.81
C ASN A 42 -4.45 30.39 14.19
N VAL A 43 -5.57 31.10 14.18
CA VAL A 43 -6.86 30.49 13.95
C VAL A 43 -6.71 29.85 12.57
N LEU A 44 -6.51 28.54 12.52
CA LEU A 44 -6.83 27.77 11.33
C LEU A 44 -8.34 27.95 11.11
N ALA A 45 -8.71 29.10 10.55
CA ALA A 45 -9.90 29.22 9.76
C ALA A 45 -9.72 28.15 8.70
N ALA A 46 -10.55 27.10 8.78
CA ALA A 46 -10.71 26.17 7.68
C ALA A 46 -11.04 27.01 6.44
N VAL A 47 -10.02 27.27 5.62
CA VAL A 47 -10.24 27.66 4.23
C VAL A 47 -11.16 26.57 3.69
N PRO A 48 -12.30 26.89 3.05
CA PRO A 48 -13.01 25.91 2.26
C PRO A 48 -12.14 25.62 1.02
N ALA A 49 -11.03 24.95 1.24
CA ALA A 49 -10.18 24.38 0.21
C ALA A 49 -10.95 23.16 -0.29
N SER A 50 -11.48 23.32 -1.50
CA SER A 50 -12.13 22.28 -2.29
C SER A 50 -13.48 21.81 -1.74
N ARG A 51 -14.55 22.09 -2.49
CA ARG A 51 -15.79 21.30 -2.38
C ARG A 51 -15.38 19.83 -2.39
N PRO A 52 -15.89 18.96 -1.50
CA PRO A 52 -15.71 17.53 -1.65
C PRO A 52 -16.23 17.17 -3.04
N GLN A 53 -15.31 16.85 -3.94
CA GLN A 53 -15.65 16.40 -5.27
C GLN A 53 -16.42 15.10 -5.04
N ALA A 54 -17.69 15.08 -5.44
CA ALA A 54 -18.50 13.89 -5.32
C ALA A 54 -17.72 12.77 -6.03
N GLN A 55 -17.16 11.84 -5.24
CA GLN A 55 -16.47 10.67 -5.77
C GLN A 55 -17.52 9.91 -6.57
N ARG A 56 -17.42 10.03 -7.90
CA ARG A 56 -18.18 9.18 -8.79
C ARG A 56 -17.65 7.77 -8.57
N ALA A 57 -18.55 6.83 -8.30
CA ALA A 57 -18.23 5.41 -8.33
C ALA A 57 -17.88 5.03 -9.77
N GLU A 58 -16.64 5.32 -10.17
CA GLU A 58 -16.06 4.81 -11.41
C GLU A 58 -15.86 3.31 -11.23
N ARG A 59 -16.48 2.53 -12.13
CA ARG A 59 -16.20 1.10 -12.25
C ARG A 59 -14.75 0.98 -12.71
N LEU A 60 -13.88 0.56 -11.81
CA LEU A 60 -12.46 0.40 -12.07
C LEU A 60 -12.25 -0.78 -13.01
N ALA A 61 -11.74 -0.53 -14.21
CA ALA A 61 -11.29 -1.59 -15.11
C ALA A 61 -9.85 -1.96 -14.76
N VAL A 62 -9.61 -3.20 -14.34
CA VAL A 62 -8.29 -3.68 -13.95
C VAL A 62 -7.86 -4.79 -14.90
N THR A 63 -6.68 -4.62 -15.51
CA THR A 63 -5.98 -5.67 -16.25
C THR A 63 -4.87 -6.21 -15.37
N GLY A 64 -4.63 -7.52 -15.39
CA GLY A 64 -3.59 -8.13 -14.56
C GLY A 64 -3.01 -9.41 -15.12
N LEU A 65 -1.78 -9.70 -14.73
CA LEU A 65 -1.07 -10.94 -15.04
C LEU A 65 -0.32 -11.46 -13.81
N LEU A 66 0.03 -12.74 -13.87
CA LEU A 66 0.90 -13.37 -12.86
C LEU A 66 2.23 -13.75 -13.53
N ALA A 67 3.33 -13.39 -12.88
CA ALA A 67 4.68 -13.65 -13.36
C ALA A 67 5.59 -14.17 -12.24
N SER A 68 6.64 -14.90 -12.64
CA SER A 68 7.71 -15.31 -11.73
C SER A 68 8.67 -14.15 -11.46
N GLU A 69 8.73 -13.17 -12.37
CA GLU A 69 9.58 -12.00 -12.29
C GLU A 69 8.88 -10.83 -11.60
N ALA A 70 9.61 -10.18 -10.68
CA ALA A 70 9.16 -8.95 -10.04
C ALA A 70 9.18 -7.74 -10.99
N GLU A 71 10.09 -7.72 -11.97
CA GLU A 71 10.31 -6.62 -12.93
C GLU A 71 10.86 -7.16 -14.26
N GLY A 72 10.76 -6.39 -15.34
CA GLY A 72 11.41 -6.69 -16.63
C GLY A 72 10.47 -7.28 -17.67
N ALA A 73 10.94 -8.30 -18.40
CA ALA A 73 10.18 -8.98 -19.44
C ALA A 73 9.18 -9.94 -18.81
N LEU A 74 8.00 -9.43 -18.49
CA LEU A 74 6.95 -10.19 -17.82
C LEU A 74 6.35 -11.25 -18.76
N GLU A 75 6.36 -12.50 -18.32
CA GLU A 75 5.64 -13.60 -18.97
C GLU A 75 4.38 -13.93 -18.18
N ASP A 76 3.23 -13.91 -18.86
CA ASP A 76 1.97 -14.25 -18.22
C ASP A 76 1.79 -15.77 -18.17
N THR A 77 1.80 -16.35 -16.98
CA THR A 77 1.61 -17.80 -16.78
C THR A 77 0.54 -18.09 -15.73
N THR A 78 -0.01 -19.30 -15.80
CA THR A 78 -0.94 -19.83 -14.81
C THR A 78 -0.34 -21.00 -14.04
N ARG A 79 0.93 -21.34 -14.30
CA ARG A 79 1.63 -22.46 -13.66
C ARG A 79 2.98 -21.98 -13.15
N PHE A 80 3.29 -22.33 -11.91
CA PHE A 80 4.51 -21.92 -11.21
C PHE A 80 5.17 -23.13 -10.56
N SER A 81 6.51 -23.11 -10.47
CA SER A 81 7.25 -24.10 -9.69
C SER A 81 7.26 -23.74 -8.21
N VAL A 82 7.11 -24.74 -7.34
CA VAL A 82 7.23 -24.58 -5.87
C VAL A 82 8.61 -24.12 -5.42
N GLU A 83 9.65 -24.30 -6.24
CA GLU A 83 11.00 -23.77 -5.96
C GLU A 83 11.15 -22.28 -6.26
N GLY A 84 10.14 -21.65 -6.88
CA GLY A 84 10.11 -20.21 -7.07
C GLY A 84 10.12 -19.48 -5.72
N GLU A 85 10.78 -18.32 -5.66
CA GLU A 85 10.80 -17.54 -4.42
C GLU A 85 9.43 -16.91 -4.13
N SER A 86 8.79 -16.38 -5.17
CA SER A 86 7.52 -15.67 -5.08
C SER A 86 6.77 -15.69 -6.41
N ILE A 87 5.46 -15.50 -6.33
CA ILE A 87 4.60 -15.23 -7.48
C ILE A 87 4.19 -13.77 -7.43
N HIS A 88 4.37 -13.04 -8.52
CA HIS A 88 4.14 -11.61 -8.60
C HIS A 88 2.86 -11.31 -9.38
N LEU A 89 1.95 -10.58 -8.74
CA LEU A 89 0.78 -10.01 -9.38
C LEU A 89 1.11 -8.63 -9.91
N HIS A 90 1.01 -8.47 -11.22
CA HIS A 90 1.16 -7.19 -11.90
C HIS A 90 -0.20 -6.69 -12.37
N LEU A 91 -0.54 -5.45 -12.04
CA LEU A 91 -1.84 -4.85 -12.35
C LEU A 91 -1.67 -3.52 -13.08
N ARG A 92 -2.67 -3.20 -13.90
CA ARG A 92 -2.90 -1.89 -14.49
C ARG A 92 -4.36 -1.55 -14.27
N ALA A 93 -4.60 -0.39 -13.67
CA ALA A 93 -5.94 0.14 -13.49
C ALA A 93 -6.19 1.23 -14.54
N ASP A 94 -7.11 0.95 -15.47
CA ASP A 94 -7.47 1.89 -16.52
C ASP A 94 -8.32 3.04 -15.95
N ASP A 95 -8.11 4.25 -16.46
CA ASP A 95 -8.79 5.49 -16.07
C ASP A 95 -8.69 5.85 -14.57
N LEU A 96 -7.71 5.29 -13.86
CA LEU A 96 -7.50 5.60 -12.45
C LEU A 96 -6.79 6.96 -12.29
N ALA A 97 -7.48 7.97 -11.79
CA ALA A 97 -6.90 9.30 -11.59
C ALA A 97 -6.05 9.45 -10.31
N GLU A 98 -6.40 8.73 -9.25
CA GLU A 98 -5.76 8.79 -7.93
C GLU A 98 -5.51 7.38 -7.39
N PRO A 99 -4.46 7.15 -6.57
CA PRO A 99 -4.21 5.85 -5.96
C PRO A 99 -5.42 5.36 -5.16
N ARG A 100 -5.80 4.09 -5.33
CA ARG A 100 -6.94 3.48 -4.62
C ARG A 100 -6.50 2.37 -3.70
N PRO A 101 -6.96 2.35 -2.43
CA PRO A 101 -6.68 1.25 -1.53
C PRO A 101 -7.38 -0.02 -2.03
N VAL A 102 -6.65 -1.13 -1.96
CA VAL A 102 -7.14 -2.46 -2.31
C VAL A 102 -6.71 -3.49 -1.28
N THR A 103 -7.44 -4.60 -1.24
CA THR A 103 -7.06 -5.82 -0.51
C THR A 103 -6.79 -6.91 -1.52
N PHE A 104 -5.57 -7.44 -1.48
CA PHE A 104 -5.17 -8.65 -2.19
C PHE A 104 -5.49 -9.85 -1.32
N VAL A 105 -6.16 -10.85 -1.87
CA VAL A 105 -6.49 -12.09 -1.20
C VAL A 105 -5.89 -13.23 -2.00
N TRP A 106 -5.08 -14.03 -1.33
CA TRP A 106 -4.55 -15.28 -1.87
C TRP A 106 -5.23 -16.42 -1.13
N THR A 107 -5.85 -17.32 -1.88
CA THR A 107 -6.60 -18.45 -1.34
C THR A 107 -6.01 -19.75 -1.87
N HIS A 108 -5.80 -20.71 -0.97
CA HIS A 108 -5.32 -22.07 -1.27
C HIS A 108 -6.02 -23.06 -0.34
N GLY A 109 -6.89 -23.91 -0.88
CA GLY A 109 -7.74 -24.77 -0.05
C GLY A 109 -8.57 -23.95 0.94
N ASP A 110 -8.42 -24.24 2.23
CA ASP A 110 -9.07 -23.51 3.33
C ASP A 110 -8.24 -22.31 3.84
N GLU A 111 -7.03 -22.13 3.31
CA GLU A 111 -6.10 -21.09 3.74
C GLU A 111 -6.31 -19.80 2.95
N ARG A 112 -6.26 -18.67 3.66
CA ARG A 112 -6.51 -17.34 3.10
C ARG A 112 -5.52 -16.34 3.67
N ARG A 113 -4.77 -15.68 2.78
CA ARG A 113 -3.82 -14.61 3.12
C ARG A 113 -4.29 -13.29 2.52
N GLU A 114 -4.58 -12.32 3.38
CA GLU A 114 -4.97 -10.98 2.95
C GLU A 114 -3.79 -10.01 3.11
N THR A 115 -3.61 -9.10 2.15
CA THR A 115 -2.61 -8.04 2.22
C THR A 115 -3.21 -6.75 1.70
N LEU A 116 -3.03 -5.66 2.45
CA LEU A 116 -3.47 -4.33 2.03
C LEU A 116 -2.44 -3.72 1.09
N GLY A 117 -2.90 -2.98 0.08
CA GLY A 117 -2.03 -2.16 -0.75
C GLY A 117 -2.80 -1.11 -1.54
N PHE A 118 -2.19 -0.62 -2.61
CA PHE A 118 -2.75 0.45 -3.42
C PHE A 118 -2.61 0.12 -4.91
N LEU A 119 -3.68 0.32 -5.66
CA LEU A 119 -3.61 0.45 -7.10
C LEU A 119 -3.15 1.86 -7.44
N GLN A 120 -2.04 1.96 -8.16
CA GLN A 120 -1.49 3.23 -8.63
C GLN A 120 -2.03 3.56 -10.03
N PRO A 121 -2.30 4.83 -10.33
CA PRO A 121 -2.47 5.30 -11.72
C PRO A 121 -1.27 4.87 -12.57
N SER A 122 -1.50 4.12 -13.64
CA SER A 122 -0.42 3.67 -14.52
C SER A 122 -0.92 3.35 -15.93
N GLU A 123 -0.13 3.69 -16.93
CA GLU A 123 -0.37 3.31 -18.33
C GLU A 123 0.13 1.88 -18.64
N THR A 124 1.00 1.34 -17.79
CA THR A 124 1.60 0.01 -17.94
C THR A 124 1.30 -0.88 -16.73
N LEU A 125 1.46 -2.19 -16.91
CA LEU A 125 1.45 -3.14 -15.80
C LEU A 125 2.59 -2.81 -14.83
N SER A 126 2.29 -2.85 -13.54
CA SER A 126 3.29 -2.70 -12.47
C SER A 126 3.01 -3.70 -11.35
N MET A 127 4.07 -4.09 -10.64
CA MET A 127 3.96 -5.05 -9.54
C MET A 127 3.07 -4.46 -8.43
N ALA A 128 1.98 -5.14 -8.13
CA ALA A 128 0.97 -4.73 -7.17
C ALA A 128 1.06 -5.51 -5.85
N ALA A 129 1.35 -6.81 -5.93
CA ALA A 129 1.50 -7.69 -4.78
C ALA A 129 2.41 -8.88 -5.11
N SER A 130 2.99 -9.49 -4.08
CA SER A 130 3.73 -10.75 -4.21
C SER A 130 3.25 -11.77 -3.19
N LEU A 131 3.18 -13.03 -3.63
CA LEU A 131 2.95 -14.19 -2.80
C LEU A 131 4.28 -14.90 -2.57
N PRO A 132 4.89 -14.80 -1.37
CA PRO A 132 6.08 -15.57 -1.07
C PRO A 132 5.71 -17.05 -0.92
N LEU A 133 6.39 -17.91 -1.68
CA LEU A 133 6.19 -19.35 -1.64
C LEU A 133 7.01 -20.00 -0.53
N THR A 134 8.06 -19.36 -0.01
CA THR A 134 8.95 -19.90 1.04
C THR A 134 8.49 -19.57 2.47
N ARG A 135 7.28 -19.05 2.66
CA ARG A 135 6.77 -18.62 3.97
C ARG A 135 5.42 -19.26 4.29
N PRO A 136 5.26 -19.83 5.50
CA PRO A 136 3.99 -20.40 5.96
C PRO A 136 2.83 -19.42 5.80
N LEU A 137 1.67 -19.92 5.37
CA LEU A 137 0.47 -19.13 5.06
C LEU A 137 -0.21 -18.53 6.28
N VAL A 138 -0.04 -19.17 7.44
CA VAL A 138 -0.59 -18.74 8.71
C VAL A 138 0.54 -18.28 9.62
N ARG A 139 0.48 -17.01 10.04
CA ARG A 139 1.08 -16.59 11.32
C ARG A 139 -0.07 -16.05 12.15
N ASP A 140 -0.73 -16.92 12.91
CA ASP A 140 -1.62 -16.47 13.96
C ASP A 140 -0.76 -15.62 14.92
N PRO A 141 -1.02 -14.30 15.06
CA PRO A 141 -0.18 -13.43 15.86
C PRO A 141 -0.20 -13.81 17.36
N ASP A 142 -1.19 -14.59 17.79
CA ASP A 142 -1.35 -15.03 19.18
C ASP A 142 -0.70 -16.41 19.44
N LEU A 143 -0.30 -17.14 18.39
CA LEU A 143 0.48 -18.36 18.53
C LEU A 143 1.96 -18.02 18.34
N GLN A 144 2.62 -17.78 19.47
CA GLN A 144 4.08 -17.67 19.56
C GLN A 144 4.68 -19.05 19.28
N ASP A 145 4.84 -19.36 18.00
CA ASP A 145 5.48 -20.61 17.56
C ASP A 145 7.01 -20.43 17.64
N ASP A 146 7.59 -20.90 18.75
CA ASP A 146 9.03 -21.03 18.96
C ASP A 146 9.62 -22.24 18.21
N SER A 147 8.81 -22.93 17.40
CA SER A 147 9.30 -24.00 16.54
C SER A 147 10.00 -23.37 15.34
N ASP A 148 11.25 -23.81 15.08
CA ASP A 148 11.83 -23.81 13.75
C ASP A 148 10.94 -24.71 12.86
N GLY A 149 9.75 -24.22 12.53
CA GLY A 149 8.71 -24.97 11.84
C GLY A 149 9.28 -25.46 10.53
N ASP A 150 9.34 -26.78 10.39
CA ASP A 150 9.76 -27.44 9.16
C ASP A 150 8.83 -26.95 8.06
N PHE A 151 9.35 -26.07 7.20
CA PHE A 151 8.60 -25.51 6.10
C PHE A 151 8.34 -26.66 5.12
N ASP A 152 7.09 -27.12 5.05
CA ASP A 152 6.69 -28.12 4.07
C ASP A 152 6.33 -27.41 2.74
N PRO A 153 7.20 -27.42 1.71
CA PRO A 153 6.87 -26.85 0.41
C PRO A 153 5.64 -27.53 -0.22
N ALA A 154 5.34 -28.78 0.15
CA ALA A 154 4.17 -29.47 -0.37
C ALA A 154 2.86 -28.81 0.06
N ALA A 155 2.86 -28.06 1.17
CA ALA A 155 1.70 -27.28 1.62
C ALA A 155 1.31 -26.18 0.62
N HIS A 156 2.22 -25.75 -0.25
CA HIS A 156 1.94 -24.72 -1.25
C HIS A 156 1.51 -25.27 -2.62
N LEU A 157 1.50 -26.60 -2.81
CA LEU A 157 1.19 -27.22 -4.09
C LEU A 157 -0.31 -27.22 -4.40
N GLY A 158 -0.65 -27.14 -5.69
CA GLY A 158 -2.02 -27.26 -6.20
C GLY A 158 -2.62 -25.93 -6.63
N LEU A 159 -3.96 -25.88 -6.63
CA LEU A 159 -4.72 -24.75 -7.17
C LEU A 159 -4.78 -23.59 -6.17
N TRP A 160 -4.48 -22.40 -6.68
CA TRP A 160 -4.54 -21.13 -5.99
C TRP A 160 -5.47 -20.17 -6.72
N GLN A 161 -6.00 -19.23 -5.95
CA GLN A 161 -6.79 -18.12 -6.45
C GLN A 161 -6.28 -16.82 -5.86
N VAL A 162 -6.14 -15.80 -6.70
CA VAL A 162 -5.91 -14.43 -6.27
C VAL A 162 -7.12 -13.58 -6.59
N GLU A 163 -7.56 -12.80 -5.62
CA GLU A 163 -8.65 -11.85 -5.75
C GLU A 163 -8.17 -10.46 -5.31
N VAL A 164 -8.57 -9.43 -6.05
CA VAL A 164 -8.28 -8.04 -5.73
C VAL A 164 -9.59 -7.34 -5.48
N TYR A 165 -9.71 -6.76 -4.30
CA TYR A 165 -10.89 -6.04 -3.90
C TYR A 165 -10.58 -4.57 -3.69
N SER A 166 -11.32 -3.69 -4.35
CA SER A 166 -11.29 -2.26 -4.07
C SER A 166 -12.27 -1.93 -2.96
N THR A 167 -11.89 -1.00 -2.09
CA THR A 167 -12.79 -0.42 -1.09
C THR A 167 -13.24 0.94 -1.60
N ASP A 168 -14.54 1.07 -1.86
CA ASP A 168 -15.17 2.34 -2.19
C ASP A 168 -16.25 2.72 -1.17
N SER A 169 -16.96 3.82 -1.42
CA SER A 169 -18.02 4.31 -0.53
C SER A 169 -19.23 3.38 -0.44
N THR A 170 -19.35 2.39 -1.34
CA THR A 170 -20.43 1.40 -1.39
C THR A 170 -20.05 0.08 -0.75
N GLY A 171 -18.76 -0.15 -0.50
CA GLY A 171 -18.24 -1.33 0.18
C GLY A 171 -17.03 -1.93 -0.54
N ARG A 172 -16.85 -3.23 -0.35
CA ARG A 172 -15.77 -4.01 -0.97
C ARG A 172 -16.27 -4.56 -2.33
N SER A 173 -15.63 -4.18 -3.43
CA SER A 173 -15.94 -4.66 -4.78
C SER A 173 -14.78 -5.48 -5.34
N LEU A 174 -15.06 -6.67 -5.86
CA LEU A 174 -14.09 -7.47 -6.61
C LEU A 174 -13.79 -6.76 -7.93
N VAL A 175 -12.50 -6.53 -8.23
CA VAL A 175 -12.03 -5.83 -9.44
C VAL A 175 -11.12 -6.70 -10.31
N PHE A 176 -10.51 -7.74 -9.75
CA PHE A 176 -9.69 -8.71 -10.47
C PHE A 176 -9.73 -10.05 -9.75
N GLU A 177 -9.74 -11.13 -10.51
CA GLU A 177 -9.75 -12.50 -10.01
C GLU A 177 -8.97 -13.38 -11.00
N ARG A 178 -8.14 -14.28 -10.48
CA ARG A 178 -7.41 -15.22 -11.31
C ARG A 178 -7.03 -16.49 -10.56
N GLU A 179 -7.16 -17.62 -11.23
CA GLU A 179 -6.67 -18.92 -10.78
C GLU A 179 -5.29 -19.23 -11.36
N PHE A 180 -4.47 -19.96 -10.60
CA PHE A 180 -3.17 -20.47 -11.02
C PHE A 180 -2.81 -21.72 -10.24
N GLU A 181 -1.79 -22.45 -10.67
CA GLU A 181 -1.36 -23.70 -10.06
C GLU A 181 0.12 -23.65 -9.69
N VAL A 182 0.44 -24.16 -8.50
CA VAL A 182 1.82 -24.37 -8.06
C VAL A 182 2.13 -25.86 -8.12
N LEU A 183 3.17 -26.20 -8.86
CA LEU A 183 3.55 -27.57 -9.19
C LEU A 183 4.87 -27.95 -8.54
N THR A 184 5.09 -29.26 -8.38
CA THR A 184 6.44 -29.77 -8.14
C THR A 184 7.34 -29.43 -9.33
N VAL A 185 8.65 -29.39 -9.12
CA VAL A 185 9.62 -29.10 -10.19
C VAL A 185 9.45 -30.05 -11.36
N GLU A 186 9.35 -31.35 -11.08
CA GLU A 186 9.19 -32.39 -12.10
C GLU A 186 7.91 -32.19 -12.93
N ALA A 187 6.79 -31.85 -12.28
CA ALA A 187 5.53 -31.59 -12.97
C ALA A 187 5.58 -30.29 -13.78
N PHE A 188 6.21 -29.24 -13.25
CA PHE A 188 6.40 -27.98 -13.96
C PHE A 188 7.28 -28.17 -15.21
N GLU A 189 8.42 -28.85 -15.09
CA GLU A 189 9.29 -29.17 -16.22
C GLU A 189 8.57 -30.00 -17.29
N ALA A 190 7.72 -30.95 -16.89
CA ALA A 190 6.89 -31.70 -17.83
C ALA A 190 5.98 -30.77 -18.65
N THR A 191 5.39 -29.73 -18.04
CA THR A 191 4.55 -28.76 -18.76
C THR A 191 5.30 -27.89 -19.76
N LEU A 192 6.60 -27.66 -19.55
CA LEU A 192 7.45 -26.93 -20.50
C LEU A 192 7.84 -27.79 -21.70
N LEU A 193 7.81 -29.12 -21.55
CA LEU A 193 8.18 -30.08 -22.59
C LEU A 193 6.99 -30.52 -23.45
N GLU A 194 5.76 -30.24 -23.02
CA GLU A 194 4.58 -30.50 -23.86
C GLU A 194 4.57 -29.52 -25.04
N PRO A 195 4.70 -29.99 -26.29
CA PRO A 195 4.58 -29.12 -27.43
C PRO A 195 3.16 -28.56 -27.43
N ALA A 196 3.03 -27.24 -27.50
CA ALA A 196 1.74 -26.57 -27.69
C ALA A 196 1.04 -27.23 -28.88
N GLU A 197 0.03 -28.08 -28.62
CA GLU A 197 -0.83 -28.58 -29.67
C GLU A 197 -1.53 -27.37 -30.27
N VAL A 198 -1.08 -27.02 -31.47
CA VAL A 198 -1.63 -25.94 -32.29
C VAL A 198 -3.07 -26.33 -32.61
N LEU A 199 -4.03 -25.72 -31.91
CA LEU A 199 -5.44 -25.70 -32.29
C LEU A 199 -5.68 -24.70 -33.43
#